data_AF-A0A9E0UXN4-F1
#
_entry.id   AF-A0A9E0UXN4-F1
#
_cell.length_a   1.000
_cell.length_b   1.000
_cell.length_c   1.000
_cell.angle_alpha   90.00
_cell.angle_beta   90.00
_cell.angle_gamma   90.00
#
_symmetry.space_group_name_H-M   'P 1'
#
loop_
_entity.id
_entity.type
_entity.pdbx_description
1 polymer ?
#
loop_
_entity_poly.entity_id
_entity_poly.type
_entity_poly.pdbx_seq_one_letter_code
_entity_poly.pdbx_strand_id
1 'polypeptide(L)'
;MSESTTRTELSALGEFGLIERIASRVRLANPSSVKGIGDDAAVLDPQGLHQVVTTDMLVEGVHFDLGYVPLKHLGYKAIVVNLSDVYAMNAEPRQVTVALALSNRFPVEAIDELYEGMLLACKNYGVDLVGGDTCSSTSGLVIGITAIGAARKEDITYRSGAKEHDLLVVSGDLGGAYMGLQVLEREKAVFRETSA
;
A
#
# COMPACT_ATOMS: atom_id res chain seq x y z
N MET A 1 30.40 -22.49 26.91
CA MET A 1 29.94 -21.11 27.15
C MET A 1 29.14 -20.71 25.92
N SER A 2 27.81 -20.77 25.99
CA SER A 2 26.97 -20.33 24.87
C SER A 2 27.10 -18.82 24.77
N GLU A 3 27.69 -18.32 23.69
CA GLU A 3 27.59 -16.89 23.35
C GLU A 3 26.11 -16.54 23.29
N SER A 4 25.64 -15.74 24.26
CA SER A 4 24.30 -15.18 24.19
C SER A 4 24.32 -14.16 23.06
N THR A 5 23.86 -14.57 21.87
CA THR A 5 23.54 -13.63 20.81
C THR A 5 22.47 -12.70 21.35
N THR A 6 22.86 -11.47 21.71
CA THR A 6 21.93 -10.42 22.10
C THR A 6 20.97 -10.16 20.96
N ARG A 7 19.71 -10.55 21.15
CA ARG A 7 18.62 -10.35 20.21
C ARG A 7 18.24 -8.86 20.19
N THR A 8 18.23 -8.25 19.01
CA THR A 8 17.71 -6.88 18.82
C THR A 8 16.23 -6.96 18.49
N GLU A 9 15.39 -6.31 19.28
CA GLU A 9 13.95 -6.19 19.00
C GLU A 9 13.67 -5.21 17.85
N LEU A 10 12.58 -5.44 17.11
CA LEU A 10 12.22 -4.61 15.95
C LEU A 10 11.98 -3.14 16.32
N SER A 11 11.39 -2.89 17.50
CA SER A 11 11.13 -1.55 18.01
C SER A 11 12.39 -0.71 18.20
N ALA A 12 13.56 -1.34 18.40
CA ALA A 12 14.82 -0.62 18.52
C ALA A 12 15.34 -0.06 17.19
N LEU A 13 14.92 -0.63 16.05
CA LEU A 13 15.26 -0.14 14.71
C LEU A 13 14.20 0.79 14.15
N GLY A 14 12.95 0.61 14.54
CA GLY A 14 11.81 1.24 13.88
C GLY A 14 11.65 0.78 12.43
N GLU A 15 10.65 1.34 11.75
CA GLU A 15 10.33 0.96 10.37
C GLU A 15 11.45 1.34 9.40
N PHE A 16 11.84 2.62 9.35
CA PHE A 16 12.88 3.10 8.43
C PHE A 16 14.23 2.43 8.66
N GLY A 17 14.64 2.23 9.92
CA GLY A 17 15.89 1.54 10.24
C GLY A 17 15.86 0.06 9.83
N LEU A 18 14.69 -0.60 9.90
CA LEU A 18 14.53 -1.95 9.38
C LEU A 18 14.60 -1.99 7.85
N ILE A 19 13.93 -1.07 7.15
CA ILE A 19 13.97 -0.97 5.69
C ILE A 19 15.41 -0.74 5.21
N GLU A 20 16.14 0.21 5.81
CA GLU A 20 17.55 0.47 5.50
C GLU A 20 18.41 -0.78 5.72
N ARG A 21 18.20 -1.49 6.83
CA ARG A 21 18.91 -2.74 7.14
C ARG A 21 18.64 -3.81 6.07
N ILE A 22 17.41 -3.96 5.60
CA ILE A 22 17.05 -4.89 4.52
C ILE A 22 17.70 -4.44 3.22
N ALA A 23 17.51 -3.17 2.83
CA ALA A 23 18.04 -2.58 1.61
C ALA A 23 19.57 -2.74 1.51
N SER A 24 20.29 -2.56 2.62
CA SER A 24 21.76 -2.72 2.68
C SER A 24 22.25 -4.11 2.25
N ARG A 25 21.39 -5.14 2.32
CA ARG A 25 21.70 -6.53 1.97
C ARG A 25 21.23 -6.93 0.57
N VAL A 26 20.33 -6.17 -0.04
CA VAL A 26 19.81 -6.46 -1.38
C VAL A 26 20.78 -5.94 -2.44
N ARG A 27 21.04 -6.74 -3.47
CA ARG A 27 21.84 -6.36 -4.63
C ARG A 27 21.06 -6.66 -5.89
N LEU A 28 20.85 -5.64 -6.73
CA LEU A 28 20.21 -5.82 -8.03
C LEU A 28 21.23 -6.43 -9.00
N ALA A 29 20.90 -7.59 -9.55
CA ALA A 29 21.74 -8.28 -10.54
C ALA A 29 21.13 -8.27 -11.94
N ASN A 30 19.82 -8.03 -12.05
CA ASN A 30 19.13 -8.00 -13.34
C ASN A 30 19.30 -6.62 -13.99
N PRO A 31 19.84 -6.53 -15.22
CA PRO A 31 20.03 -5.26 -15.91
C PRO A 31 18.75 -4.45 -16.11
N SER A 32 17.58 -5.09 -16.16
CA SER A 32 16.30 -4.40 -16.27
C SER A 32 15.82 -3.78 -14.95
N SER A 33 16.52 -3.97 -13.83
CA SER A 33 16.15 -3.33 -12.56
C SER A 33 16.82 -1.96 -12.44
N VAL A 34 16.08 -0.90 -12.76
CA VAL A 34 16.60 0.49 -12.81
C VAL A 34 16.62 1.14 -11.43
N LYS A 35 15.56 0.97 -10.64
CA LYS A 35 15.44 1.48 -9.27
C LYS A 35 14.88 0.40 -8.35
N GLY A 36 15.55 0.16 -7.23
CA GLY A 36 15.12 -0.76 -6.17
C GLY A 36 14.58 -0.02 -4.95
N ILE A 37 14.75 -0.62 -3.76
CA ILE A 37 14.26 -0.11 -2.47
C ILE A 37 14.74 1.33 -2.21
N GLY A 38 13.85 2.21 -1.73
CA GLY A 38 14.17 3.57 -1.28
C GLY A 38 13.47 4.73 -2.01
N ASP A 39 12.44 4.43 -2.82
CA ASP A 39 11.50 5.39 -3.41
C ASP A 39 10.06 4.89 -3.22
N ASP A 40 9.05 5.63 -3.70
CA ASP A 40 7.64 5.21 -3.67
C ASP A 40 7.38 3.90 -4.43
N ALA A 41 8.20 3.60 -5.45
CA ALA A 41 8.07 2.37 -6.23
C ALA A 41 9.41 1.95 -6.86
N ALA A 42 9.51 0.66 -7.18
CA ALA A 42 10.60 0.13 -7.99
C ALA A 42 10.39 0.50 -9.47
N VAL A 43 11.48 0.68 -10.21
CA VAL A 43 11.45 0.93 -11.66
C VAL A 43 12.14 -0.20 -12.41
N LEU A 44 11.42 -0.82 -13.33
CA LEU A 44 11.88 -1.92 -14.18
C LEU A 44 11.87 -1.48 -15.65
N ASP A 45 12.88 -1.85 -16.43
CA ASP A 45 12.98 -1.55 -17.86
C ASP A 45 13.32 -2.81 -18.67
N PRO A 46 12.34 -3.69 -18.95
CA PRO A 46 12.62 -4.91 -19.70
C PRO A 46 12.90 -4.64 -21.18
N GLN A 47 12.34 -3.59 -21.79
CA GLN A 47 12.38 -3.33 -23.25
C GLN A 47 12.21 -1.85 -23.66
N GLY A 48 12.75 -0.90 -22.90
CA GLY A 48 12.67 0.54 -23.17
C GLY A 48 11.41 1.23 -22.63
N LEU A 49 10.46 0.47 -22.08
CA LEU A 49 9.31 1.00 -21.36
C LEU A 49 9.53 0.83 -19.86
N HIS A 50 9.69 1.95 -19.15
CA HIS A 50 9.93 1.91 -17.72
C HIS A 50 8.62 1.64 -16.98
N GLN A 51 8.55 0.48 -16.34
CA GLN A 51 7.46 0.06 -15.48
C GLN A 51 7.73 0.48 -14.04
N VAL A 52 6.72 1.06 -13.41
CA VAL A 52 6.73 1.44 -12.00
C VAL A 52 5.93 0.40 -11.24
N VAL A 53 6.51 -0.17 -10.17
CA VAL A 53 5.87 -1.24 -9.38
C VAL A 53 5.93 -0.88 -7.90
N THR A 54 4.77 -0.76 -7.27
CA THR A 54 4.63 -0.62 -5.81
C THR A 54 3.79 -1.75 -5.24
N THR A 55 3.95 -2.02 -3.95
CA THR A 55 3.12 -2.96 -3.20
C THR A 55 2.90 -2.43 -1.79
N ASP A 56 1.63 -2.22 -1.43
CA ASP A 56 1.22 -1.91 -0.07
C ASP A 56 0.29 -2.97 0.52
N MET A 57 0.33 -3.08 1.85
CA MET A 57 -0.55 -3.94 2.61
C MET A 57 -1.47 -3.14 3.53
N LEU A 58 -2.77 -3.45 3.47
CA LEU A 58 -3.76 -3.03 4.45
C LEU A 58 -4.07 -4.20 5.38
N VAL A 59 -3.74 -4.01 6.65
CA VAL A 59 -3.93 -4.99 7.73
C VAL A 59 -5.05 -4.51 8.65
N GLU A 60 -6.05 -5.36 8.89
CA GLU A 60 -7.13 -5.10 9.84
C GLU A 60 -6.58 -4.81 11.25
N GLY A 61 -7.12 -3.78 11.91
CA GLY A 61 -6.65 -3.31 13.22
C GLY A 61 -5.39 -2.44 13.18
N VAL A 62 -4.78 -2.27 12.01
CA VAL A 62 -3.65 -1.34 11.79
C VAL A 62 -4.04 -0.23 10.83
N HIS A 63 -4.60 -0.58 9.67
CA HIS A 63 -4.89 0.37 8.57
C HIS A 63 -6.38 0.67 8.38
N PHE A 64 -7.25 -0.20 8.92
CA PHE A 64 -8.69 -0.07 8.91
C PHE A 64 -9.31 -0.88 10.05
N ASP A 65 -10.57 -0.56 10.36
CA ASP A 65 -11.39 -1.30 11.31
C ASP A 65 -12.75 -1.58 10.69
N LEU A 66 -13.15 -2.84 10.66
CA LEU A 66 -14.41 -3.26 10.04
C LEU A 66 -15.66 -2.85 10.83
N GLY A 67 -15.49 -2.36 12.06
CA GLY A 67 -16.58 -1.77 12.84
C GLY A 67 -17.08 -0.44 12.29
N TYR A 68 -16.28 0.26 11.46
CA TYR A 68 -16.68 1.54 10.87
C TYR A 68 -16.25 1.75 9.41
N VAL A 69 -15.53 0.82 8.79
CA VAL A 69 -15.17 0.86 7.36
C VAL A 69 -15.98 -0.19 6.60
N PRO A 70 -17.00 0.22 5.81
CA PRO A 70 -17.73 -0.69 4.93
C PRO A 70 -16.79 -1.34 3.90
N LEU A 71 -17.05 -2.61 3.56
CA LEU A 71 -16.15 -3.40 2.71
C LEU A 71 -16.00 -2.81 1.31
N LYS A 72 -17.09 -2.29 0.73
CA LYS A 72 -17.00 -1.59 -0.56
C LYS A 72 -16.07 -0.39 -0.52
N HIS A 73 -16.09 0.38 0.56
CA HIS A 73 -15.20 1.54 0.74
C HIS A 73 -13.76 1.10 0.98
N LEU A 74 -13.57 0.01 1.74
CA LEU A 74 -12.26 -0.61 1.96
C LEU A 74 -11.65 -1.08 0.63
N GLY A 75 -12.43 -1.76 -0.21
CA GLY A 75 -11.98 -2.23 -1.52
C GLY A 75 -11.58 -1.08 -2.44
N TYR A 76 -12.38 0.00 -2.46
CA TYR A 76 -12.03 1.21 -3.22
C TYR A 76 -10.73 1.84 -2.70
N LYS A 77 -10.60 2.00 -1.37
CA LYS A 77 -9.38 2.53 -0.72
C LYS A 77 -8.15 1.68 -1.03
N ALA A 78 -8.27 0.35 -1.01
CA ALA A 78 -7.17 -0.59 -1.23
C ALA A 78 -6.49 -0.36 -2.59
N ILE A 79 -7.28 -0.17 -3.64
CA ILE A 79 -6.77 0.15 -4.97
C ILE A 79 -6.14 1.55 -4.98
N VAL A 80 -6.90 2.58 -4.57
CA VAL A 80 -6.48 3.98 -4.76
C VAL A 80 -5.20 4.34 -3.99
N VAL A 81 -5.00 3.78 -2.80
CA VAL A 81 -3.75 4.00 -2.04
C VAL A 81 -2.53 3.55 -2.85
N ASN A 82 -2.60 2.38 -3.49
CA ASN A 82 -1.49 1.87 -4.30
C ASN A 82 -1.32 2.63 -5.63
N LEU A 83 -2.42 3.10 -6.23
CA LEU A 83 -2.33 3.96 -7.41
C LEU A 83 -1.65 5.30 -7.07
N SER A 84 -1.81 5.81 -5.84
CA SER A 84 -1.20 7.06 -5.40
C SER A 84 0.32 7.05 -5.52
N ASP A 85 0.99 5.96 -5.16
CA ASP A 85 2.45 5.84 -5.29
C ASP A 85 2.89 5.86 -6.75
N VAL A 86 2.14 5.20 -7.63
CA VAL A 86 2.42 5.21 -9.07
C VAL A 86 2.30 6.64 -9.63
N TYR A 87 1.26 7.37 -9.20
CA TYR A 87 1.11 8.78 -9.58
C TYR A 87 2.21 9.68 -8.99
N ALA A 88 2.67 9.41 -7.76
CA ALA A 88 3.77 10.15 -7.14
C ALA A 88 5.08 10.04 -7.94
N MET A 89 5.28 8.91 -8.63
CA MET A 89 6.39 8.68 -9.56
C MET A 89 6.17 9.27 -10.97
N ASN A 90 5.07 10.01 -11.17
CA ASN A 90 4.62 10.55 -12.46
C ASN A 90 4.44 9.47 -13.54
N ALA A 91 3.91 8.31 -13.14
CA ALA A 91 3.58 7.21 -14.04
C ALA A 91 2.08 7.00 -14.17
N GLU A 92 1.67 6.43 -15.30
CA GLU A 92 0.28 6.07 -15.55
C GLU A 92 0.03 4.63 -15.07
N PRO A 93 -0.84 4.41 -14.07
CA PRO A 93 -1.19 3.07 -13.62
C PRO A 93 -1.91 2.28 -14.72
N ARG A 94 -1.62 1.00 -14.84
CA ARG A 94 -2.14 0.12 -15.90
C ARG A 94 -2.81 -1.12 -15.34
N GLN A 95 -2.14 -1.81 -14.42
CA GLN A 95 -2.65 -3.04 -13.83
C GLN A 95 -2.46 -3.09 -12.32
N VAL A 96 -3.29 -3.90 -11.67
CA VAL A 96 -3.14 -4.29 -10.27
C VAL A 96 -3.29 -5.80 -10.07
N THR A 97 -2.61 -6.35 -9.07
CA THR A 97 -2.90 -7.68 -8.52
C THR A 97 -3.30 -7.59 -7.06
N VAL A 98 -4.14 -8.53 -6.60
CA VAL A 98 -4.70 -8.54 -5.23
C VAL A 98 -4.30 -9.80 -4.50
N ALA A 99 -3.48 -9.68 -3.45
CA ALA A 99 -3.22 -10.75 -2.50
C ALA A 99 -4.15 -10.61 -1.29
N LEU A 100 -5.03 -11.58 -1.08
CA LEU A 100 -6.05 -11.54 -0.04
C LEU A 100 -5.82 -12.64 1.00
N ALA A 101 -5.61 -12.27 2.26
CA ALA A 101 -5.64 -13.22 3.37
C ALA A 101 -6.87 -12.97 4.24
N LEU A 102 -7.69 -14.00 4.45
CA LEU A 102 -8.96 -13.87 5.18
C LEU A 102 -9.17 -14.99 6.18
N SER A 103 -9.82 -14.67 7.30
CA SER A 103 -10.26 -15.67 8.27
C SER A 103 -11.62 -16.27 7.91
N ASN A 104 -11.96 -17.42 8.49
CA ASN A 104 -13.23 -18.11 8.25
C ASN A 104 -14.50 -17.38 8.74
N ARG A 105 -14.36 -16.20 9.37
CA ARG A 105 -15.53 -15.38 9.79
C ARG A 105 -16.19 -14.63 8.62
N PHE A 106 -15.51 -14.52 7.48
CA PHE A 106 -16.03 -13.78 6.34
C PHE A 106 -16.90 -14.68 5.46
N PRO A 107 -18.16 -14.29 5.20
CA PRO A 107 -18.97 -14.95 4.19
C PRO A 107 -18.50 -14.55 2.78
N VAL A 108 -18.92 -15.30 1.76
CA VAL A 108 -18.53 -15.04 0.36
C VAL A 108 -19.01 -13.65 -0.08
N GLU A 109 -20.21 -13.26 0.35
CA GLU A 109 -20.84 -11.98 0.03
C GLU A 109 -20.02 -10.78 0.53
N ALA A 110 -19.28 -10.95 1.63
CA ALA A 110 -18.37 -9.92 2.12
C ALA A 110 -17.19 -9.71 1.15
N ILE A 111 -16.73 -10.78 0.50
CA ILE A 111 -15.66 -10.71 -0.50
C ILE A 111 -16.19 -10.11 -1.79
N ASP A 112 -17.40 -10.46 -2.20
CA ASP A 112 -18.07 -9.84 -3.35
C ASP A 112 -18.19 -8.33 -3.14
N GLU A 113 -18.65 -7.87 -1.97
CA GLU A 113 -18.76 -6.44 -1.65
C GLU A 113 -17.40 -5.73 -1.66
N LEU A 114 -16.36 -6.37 -1.11
CA LEU A 114 -14.99 -5.85 -1.15
C LEU A 114 -14.53 -5.67 -2.61
N TYR A 115 -14.72 -6.67 -3.46
CA TYR A 115 -14.35 -6.62 -4.87
C TYR A 115 -15.19 -5.65 -5.68
N GLU A 116 -16.47 -5.43 -5.35
CA GLU A 116 -17.26 -4.35 -5.96
C GLU A 116 -16.60 -2.99 -5.77
N GLY A 117 -16.04 -2.75 -4.57
CA GLY A 117 -15.27 -1.55 -4.26
C GLY A 117 -14.01 -1.43 -5.10
N MET A 118 -13.24 -2.51 -5.18
CA MET A 118 -12.00 -2.57 -5.97
C MET A 118 -12.28 -2.35 -7.46
N LEU A 119 -13.25 -3.05 -8.02
CA LEU A 119 -13.63 -2.95 -9.43
C LEU A 119 -14.18 -1.56 -9.77
N LEU A 120 -14.88 -0.91 -8.84
CA LEU A 120 -15.30 0.48 -9.01
C LEU A 120 -14.11 1.43 -9.08
N ALA A 121 -13.09 1.24 -8.23
CA ALA A 121 -11.84 2.01 -8.32
C ALA A 121 -11.14 1.76 -9.65
N CYS A 122 -10.90 0.49 -10.00
CA CYS A 122 -10.30 0.09 -11.28
C CYS A 122 -11.00 0.76 -12.48
N LYS A 123 -12.33 0.74 -12.51
CA LYS A 123 -13.12 1.40 -13.55
C LYS A 123 -12.91 2.92 -13.59
N ASN A 124 -12.92 3.58 -12.43
CA ASN A 124 -12.80 5.05 -12.36
C ASN A 124 -11.41 5.55 -12.77
N TYR A 125 -10.36 4.76 -12.53
CA TYR A 125 -8.97 5.12 -12.84
C TYR A 125 -8.44 4.46 -14.13
N GLY A 126 -9.25 3.63 -14.82
CA GLY A 126 -8.84 2.97 -16.06
C GLY A 126 -7.76 1.90 -15.87
N VAL A 127 -7.79 1.18 -14.75
CA VAL A 127 -6.79 0.18 -14.36
C VAL A 127 -7.41 -1.21 -14.38
N ASP A 128 -6.66 -2.20 -14.86
CA ASP A 128 -7.13 -3.59 -14.89
C ASP A 128 -6.70 -4.37 -13.64
N LEU A 129 -7.65 -5.07 -13.00
CA LEU A 129 -7.33 -6.10 -12.02
C LEU A 129 -7.01 -7.40 -12.77
N VAL A 130 -5.74 -7.81 -12.78
CA VAL A 130 -5.25 -8.88 -13.68
C VAL A 130 -4.89 -10.19 -12.99
N GLY A 131 -4.95 -10.24 -11.66
CA GLY A 131 -4.66 -11.45 -10.92
C GLY A 131 -4.56 -11.22 -9.43
N GLY A 132 -4.05 -12.23 -8.74
CA GLY A 132 -3.98 -12.21 -7.30
C GLY A 132 -3.62 -13.55 -6.69
N ASP A 133 -3.65 -13.57 -5.36
CA ASP A 133 -3.55 -14.77 -4.54
C ASP A 133 -4.60 -14.72 -3.44
N THR A 134 -5.02 -15.87 -2.93
CA THR A 134 -5.98 -15.95 -1.82
C THR A 134 -5.56 -17.03 -0.84
N CYS A 135 -5.40 -16.66 0.42
CA CYS A 135 -4.99 -17.56 1.48
C CYS A 135 -5.77 -17.37 2.79
N SER A 136 -5.67 -18.35 3.69
CA SER A 136 -6.30 -18.28 5.00
C SER A 136 -5.46 -17.47 5.99
N SER A 137 -6.12 -16.67 6.83
CA SER A 137 -5.51 -15.89 7.91
C SER A 137 -6.13 -16.24 9.26
N THR A 138 -5.30 -16.34 10.30
CA THR A 138 -5.76 -16.56 11.68
C THR A 138 -6.11 -15.28 12.42
N SER A 139 -5.69 -14.11 11.91
CA SER A 139 -5.80 -12.81 12.61
C SER A 139 -6.83 -11.85 12.01
N GLY A 140 -7.40 -12.16 10.84
CA GLY A 140 -8.41 -11.33 10.19
C GLY A 140 -8.15 -11.08 8.72
N LEU A 141 -8.56 -9.92 8.23
CA LEU A 141 -8.41 -9.50 6.85
C LEU A 141 -7.07 -8.80 6.61
N VAL A 142 -6.32 -9.28 5.63
CA VAL A 142 -5.12 -8.64 5.10
C VAL A 142 -5.27 -8.52 3.59
N ILE A 143 -5.03 -7.32 3.06
CA ILE A 143 -5.13 -7.01 1.65
C ILE A 143 -3.78 -6.48 1.20
N GLY A 144 -3.06 -7.24 0.38
CA GLY A 144 -1.89 -6.76 -0.36
C GLY A 144 -2.32 -6.38 -1.78
N ILE A 145 -1.93 -5.22 -2.25
CA ILE A 145 -2.13 -4.81 -3.64
C ILE A 145 -0.77 -4.55 -4.24
N THR A 146 -0.55 -5.03 -5.47
CA THR A 146 0.59 -4.59 -6.27
C THR A 146 0.05 -3.75 -7.41
N ALA A 147 0.48 -2.50 -7.53
CA ALA A 147 0.15 -1.65 -8.65
C ALA A 147 1.32 -1.54 -9.62
N ILE A 148 0.99 -1.63 -10.91
CA ILE A 148 1.93 -1.58 -12.02
C ILE A 148 1.53 -0.41 -12.90
N GLY A 149 2.43 0.54 -13.07
CA GLY A 149 2.31 1.66 -14.00
C GLY A 149 3.43 1.68 -15.03
N ALA A 150 3.33 2.61 -15.97
CA ALA A 150 4.38 2.85 -16.96
C ALA A 150 4.56 4.35 -17.22
N ALA A 151 5.79 4.73 -17.53
CA ALA A 151 6.16 6.06 -17.96
C ALA A 151 7.35 6.01 -18.92
N ARG A 152 7.59 7.10 -19.65
CA ARG A 152 8.87 7.28 -20.32
C ARG A 152 9.94 7.58 -19.27
N LYS A 153 11.19 7.22 -19.56
CA LYS A 153 12.31 7.38 -18.63
C LYS A 153 12.45 8.82 -18.13
N GLU A 154 12.29 9.78 -19.04
CA GLU A 154 12.40 11.22 -18.77
C GLU A 154 11.25 11.79 -17.95
N ASP A 155 10.11 11.10 -17.89
CA ASP A 155 8.93 11.54 -17.15
C ASP A 155 8.93 11.03 -15.70
N ILE A 156 9.69 9.97 -15.39
CA ILE A 156 9.71 9.40 -14.04
C ILE A 156 10.31 10.39 -13.04
N THR A 157 9.56 10.64 -11.97
CA THR A 157 9.97 11.51 -10.86
C THR A 157 10.46 10.67 -9.69
N TYR A 158 11.52 11.13 -9.02
CA TYR A 158 12.11 10.48 -7.85
C TYR A 158 12.19 11.47 -6.68
N ARG A 159 12.16 10.97 -5.45
CA ARG A 159 12.31 11.81 -4.23
C ARG A 159 13.63 12.58 -4.16
N SER A 160 14.67 12.14 -4.86
CA SER A 160 16.01 12.75 -4.85
C SER A 160 16.21 13.89 -5.87
N GLY A 161 15.16 14.34 -6.55
CA GLY A 161 15.26 15.32 -7.64
C GLY A 161 15.26 16.80 -7.22
N ALA A 162 14.89 17.11 -5.98
CA ALA A 162 14.70 18.49 -5.51
C ALA A 162 16.01 19.30 -5.44
N LYS A 163 15.95 20.57 -5.82
CA LYS A 163 17.07 21.52 -5.85
C LYS A 163 16.82 22.72 -4.94
N GLU A 164 17.91 23.42 -4.62
CA GLU A 164 17.82 24.70 -3.93
C GLU A 164 16.95 25.67 -4.74
N HIS A 165 16.06 26.37 -4.05
CA HIS A 165 15.05 27.29 -4.61
C HIS A 165 13.85 26.66 -5.33
N ASP A 166 13.71 25.33 -5.34
CA ASP A 166 12.46 24.69 -5.77
C ASP A 166 11.31 25.04 -4.81
N LEU A 167 10.09 25.17 -5.36
CA LEU A 167 8.88 25.37 -4.57
C LEU A 167 8.37 24.04 -4.01
N LEU A 168 8.05 24.03 -2.72
CA LEU A 168 7.29 22.94 -2.13
C LEU A 168 5.80 23.21 -2.31
N VAL A 169 5.14 22.35 -3.07
CA VAL A 169 3.70 22.43 -3.36
C VAL A 169 3.00 21.16 -2.89
N VAL A 170 1.73 21.29 -2.51
CA VAL A 170 0.87 20.17 -2.12
C VAL A 170 -0.44 20.26 -2.89
N SER A 171 -1.03 19.11 -3.23
CA SER A 171 -2.33 19.02 -3.87
C SER A 171 -3.42 18.68 -2.85
N GLY A 172 -4.65 19.13 -3.12
CA GLY A 172 -5.81 18.83 -2.30
C GLY A 172 -5.77 19.38 -0.87
N ASP A 173 -6.56 18.77 0.00
CA ASP A 173 -6.70 19.16 1.41
C ASP A 173 -5.88 18.24 2.33
N LEU A 174 -5.17 18.84 3.29
CA LEU A 174 -4.38 18.11 4.28
C LEU A 174 -5.17 17.96 5.60
N GLY A 175 -5.03 16.80 6.25
CA GLY A 175 -5.60 16.53 7.58
C GLY A 175 -7.01 15.96 7.60
N GLY A 176 -7.73 15.94 6.47
CA GLY A 176 -9.10 15.41 6.40
C GLY A 176 -9.20 13.93 6.81
N ALA A 177 -8.27 13.09 6.34
CA ALA A 177 -8.22 11.67 6.72
C ALA A 177 -7.99 11.46 8.23
N TYR A 178 -7.12 12.28 8.83
CA TYR A 178 -6.86 12.22 10.27
C TYR A 178 -8.09 12.62 11.08
N MET A 179 -8.74 13.73 10.70
CA MET A 179 -9.96 14.17 11.39
C MET A 179 -11.10 13.17 11.24
N GLY A 180 -11.26 12.56 10.07
CA GLY A 180 -12.22 11.48 9.85
C GLY A 180 -11.97 10.29 10.79
N LEU A 181 -10.71 9.87 10.93
CA LEU A 181 -10.33 8.80 11.86
C LEU A 181 -10.67 9.15 13.31
N GLN A 182 -10.39 10.38 13.76
CA GLN A 182 -10.72 10.81 15.13
C GLN A 182 -12.22 10.72 15.42
N VAL A 183 -13.07 11.07 14.45
CA VAL A 183 -14.52 10.94 14.59
C VAL A 183 -14.92 9.47 14.68
N LEU A 184 -14.41 8.62 13.79
CA LEU A 184 -14.74 7.19 13.76
C LEU A 184 -14.34 6.47 15.06
N GLU A 185 -13.15 6.76 15.58
CA GLU A 185 -12.67 6.18 16.85
C GLU A 185 -13.49 6.67 18.04
N ARG A 186 -13.89 7.94 18.05
CA ARG A 186 -14.77 8.47 19.10
C ARG A 186 -16.13 7.76 19.09
N GLU A 187 -16.79 7.65 17.94
CA GLU A 187 -18.09 6.99 17.84
C GLU A 187 -18.02 5.51 18.24
N LYS A 188 -16.94 4.83 17.85
CA LYS A 188 -16.68 3.45 18.28
C LYS A 188 -16.48 3.32 19.79
N ALA A 189 -15.79 4.26 20.44
CA ALA A 189 -15.64 4.28 21.88
C ALA A 189 -17.00 4.47 22.59
N VAL A 190 -17.79 5.44 22.12
CA VAL A 190 -19.15 5.69 22.65
C VAL A 190 -20.03 4.45 22.49
N PHE A 191 -20.02 3.81 21.33
CA PHE A 191 -20.80 2.59 21.08
C PHE A 191 -20.44 1.45 22.04
N ARG A 192 -19.15 1.29 22.38
CA ARG A 192 -18.70 0.27 23.34
C ARG A 192 -19.16 0.55 24.77
N GLU A 193 -19.23 1.82 25.16
CA GLU A 193 -19.71 2.23 26.49
C GLU A 193 -21.22 2.08 26.62
N THR A 194 -22.00 2.32 25.55
CA THR A 194 -23.46 2.23 25.58
C THR A 194 -24.02 0.83 25.31
N SER A 195 -23.21 -0.06 24.72
CA SER A 195 -23.61 -1.45 24.40
C SER A 195 -23.20 -2.47 25.46
N ALA A 196 -22.59 -2.00 26.56
CA ALA A 196 -22.29 -2.78 27.77
C ALA A 196 -23.38 -2.60 28.82
#